data_AF-A0A0E9MSQ1-F1
#
_entry.id   AF-A0A0E9MSQ1-F1
#
_cell.length_a   1.000
_cell.length_b   1.000
_cell.length_c   1.000
_cell.angle_alpha   90.00
_cell.angle_beta   90.00
_cell.angle_gamma   90.00
#
_symmetry.space_group_name_H-M   'P 1'
#
loop_
_entity.id
_entity.type
_entity.pdbx_description
1 polymer ?
#
loop_
_entity_poly.entity_id
_entity_poly.type
_entity_poly.pdbx_seq_one_letter_code
_entity_poly.pdbx_strand_id
1 'polypeptide(L)'
;MILGQSGGDAVALVYQTGGETSRGPLGAPEWKCFRLTKLSGGEPSARPWQAGASHRQAQSCVRIVDYDANEASPYSPLRSLGPLRGGSLE
;
A
#
# COMPACT_ATOMS: atom_id res chain seq x y z
N MET A 1 -0.42 -3.98 -1.71
CA MET A 1 -0.46 -2.83 -0.78
C MET A 1 -0.08 -3.36 0.58
N ILE A 2 0.76 -2.64 1.32
CA ILE A 2 1.16 -3.02 2.67
C ILE A 2 0.76 -1.90 3.64
N LEU A 3 0.16 -2.28 4.77
CA LEU A 3 -0.07 -1.40 5.92
C LEU A 3 0.78 -1.89 7.08
N GLY A 4 1.31 -0.96 7.86
CA GLY A 4 2.11 -1.32 9.02
C GLY A 4 2.63 -0.12 9.78
N GLN A 5 3.75 -0.34 10.45
CA GLN A 5 4.35 0.65 11.34
C GLN A 5 5.85 0.82 11.08
N SER A 6 6.34 2.04 11.28
CA SER A 6 7.77 2.34 11.29
C SER A 6 8.05 3.53 12.21
N GLY A 7 8.92 3.34 13.20
CA GLY A 7 9.27 4.41 14.15
C GLY A 7 8.09 4.94 14.98
N GLY A 8 7.05 4.12 15.22
CA GLY A 8 5.82 4.53 15.91
C GLY A 8 4.76 5.17 15.01
N ASP A 9 5.09 5.50 13.76
CA ASP A 9 4.14 6.03 12.78
C ASP A 9 3.42 4.90 12.04
N ALA A 10 2.12 5.08 11.80
CA ALA A 10 1.37 4.26 10.87
C ALA A 10 1.76 4.63 9.42
N VAL A 11 2.15 3.62 8.64
CA VAL A 11 2.68 3.77 7.28
C VAL A 11 1.97 2.85 6.30
N ALA A 12 1.88 3.29 5.06
CA ALA A 12 1.32 2.51 3.96
C ALA A 12 2.26 2.54 2.75
N LEU A 13 2.51 1.36 2.18
CA LEU A 13 3.09 1.21 0.85
C LEU A 13 1.96 0.96 -0.15
N VAL A 14 1.67 1.96 -0.98
CA VAL A 14 0.55 1.94 -1.94
C VAL A 14 1.07 2.14 -3.35
N TYR A 15 0.28 1.70 -4.34
CA TYR A 15 0.61 1.90 -5.74
C TYR A 15 -0.01 3.23 -6.21
N GLN A 16 0.84 4.24 -6.45
CA GLN A 16 0.39 5.54 -6.90
C GLN A 16 0.31 5.53 -8.44
N THR A 17 -0.86 5.85 -9.00
CA THR A 17 -1.09 5.82 -10.46
C THR A 17 -1.22 7.22 -11.08
N GLY A 18 -1.02 8.28 -10.29
CA GLY A 18 -1.12 9.67 -10.75
C GLY A 18 -0.96 10.67 -9.60
N GLY A 19 -1.16 11.95 -9.90
CA GLY A 19 -0.97 13.06 -8.97
C GLY A 19 0.45 13.63 -9.01
N GLU A 20 0.76 14.47 -8.02
CA GLU A 20 2.00 15.22 -7.95
C GLU A 20 3.02 14.62 -6.97
N THR A 21 4.29 14.87 -7.24
CA THR A 21 5.40 14.57 -6.33
C THR A 21 6.22 15.83 -6.08
N SER A 22 7.19 15.78 -5.16
CA SER A 22 8.14 16.88 -4.95
C SER A 22 8.99 17.20 -6.19
N ARG A 23 9.00 16.33 -7.21
CA ARG A 23 9.70 16.52 -8.49
C ARG A 23 8.76 16.88 -9.65
N GLY A 24 7.50 17.21 -9.35
CA GLY A 24 6.45 17.47 -10.35
C GLY A 24 5.56 16.24 -10.58
N PRO A 25 4.82 16.22 -11.70
CA PRO A 25 3.81 15.21 -11.98
C PRO A 25 4.39 13.80 -12.01
N LEU A 26 3.61 12.82 -11.55
CA LEU A 26 4.02 11.43 -11.58
C LEU A 26 4.09 10.93 -13.04
N GLY A 27 5.32 10.72 -13.55
CA GLY A 27 5.53 10.30 -14.95
C GLY A 27 5.10 8.86 -15.26
N ALA A 28 5.12 7.96 -14.27
CA ALA A 28 4.66 6.58 -14.41
C ALA A 28 4.17 6.02 -13.06
N PRO A 29 3.22 5.07 -13.04
CA PRO A 29 2.77 4.45 -11.81
C PRO A 29 3.89 3.74 -11.04
N GLU A 30 3.97 3.97 -9.73
CA GLU A 30 5.05 3.42 -8.89
C GLU A 30 4.60 3.19 -7.44
N TRP A 31 5.36 2.35 -6.73
CA TRP A 31 5.15 2.09 -5.31
C TRP A 31 5.65 3.26 -4.47
N LYS A 32 4.79 3.78 -3.59
CA LYS A 32 5.09 4.94 -2.73
C LYS A 32 4.72 4.68 -1.28
N CYS A 33 5.56 5.20 -0.40
CA CYS A 33 5.36 5.15 1.04
C CYS A 33 4.70 6.43 1.53
N PHE A 34 3.62 6.27 2.30
CA PHE A 34 2.93 7.38 2.95
C PHE A 34 2.91 7.17 4.46
N ARG A 35 3.12 8.25 5.21
CA ARG A 35 2.73 8.30 6.63
C ARG A 35 1.26 8.63 6.67
N LEU A 36 0.45 7.74 7.25
CA LEU A 36 -1.00 7.89 7.26
C LEU A 36 -1.44 9.14 8.02
N THR A 37 -0.67 9.56 9.04
CA THR A 37 -0.88 10.80 9.79
C THR A 37 -0.76 12.07 8.96
N LYS A 38 -0.17 11.98 7.75
CA LYS A 38 -0.02 13.11 6.82
C LYS A 38 -1.01 13.07 5.65
N LEU A 39 -1.86 12.04 5.58
CA LEU A 39 -2.89 11.92 4.56
C LEU A 39 -4.20 12.54 5.06
N SER A 40 -4.91 13.20 4.17
CA SER A 40 -6.24 13.76 4.43
C SER A 40 -7.05 13.78 3.13
N GLY A 41 -8.38 13.90 3.24
CA GLY A 41 -9.25 13.99 2.06
C GLY A 41 -9.32 12.71 1.22
N GLY A 42 -9.17 11.53 1.85
CA GLY A 42 -9.32 10.26 1.15
C GLY A 42 -10.77 9.98 0.77
N GLU A 43 -11.02 9.64 -0.49
CA GLU A 43 -12.33 9.30 -1.01
C GLU A 43 -12.32 7.92 -1.68
N PRO A 44 -13.38 7.11 -1.49
CA PRO A 44 -13.52 5.84 -2.21
C PRO A 44 -13.71 6.11 -3.71
N SER A 45 -13.05 5.29 -4.54
CA SER A 45 -13.18 5.36 -5.99
C SER A 45 -13.95 4.15 -6.51
N ALA A 46 -14.91 4.39 -7.40
CA ALA A 46 -15.58 3.33 -8.16
C ALA A 46 -14.72 2.77 -9.30
N ARG A 47 -13.52 3.33 -9.54
CA ARG A 47 -12.63 2.82 -10.58
C ARG A 47 -12.09 1.44 -10.20
N PRO A 48 -11.78 0.58 -11.19
CA PRO A 48 -11.17 -0.72 -10.92
C PRO A 48 -9.92 -0.58 -10.06
N TRP A 49 -9.73 -1.55 -9.17
CA TRP A 49 -8.53 -1.63 -8.36
C TRP A 49 -7.29 -1.74 -9.27
N GLN A 50 -6.34 -0.82 -9.09
CA GLN A 50 -5.09 -0.80 -9.83
C GLN A 50 -3.96 -1.24 -8.90
N ALA A 51 -3.22 -2.25 -9.32
CA ALA A 51 -2.08 -2.78 -8.59
C ALA A 51 -0.84 -2.84 -9.49
N GLY A 52 0.32 -2.50 -8.92
CA GLY A 52 1.60 -2.73 -9.58
C GLY A 52 1.98 -4.20 -9.53
N ALA A 53 2.86 -4.62 -10.45
CA ALA A 53 3.51 -5.93 -10.36
C ALA A 53 4.23 -6.05 -9.00
N SER A 54 4.15 -7.26 -8.42
CA SER A 54 4.72 -7.71 -7.14
C SER A 54 5.71 -6.73 -6.49
N HIS A 55 5.39 -6.25 -5.28
CA HIS A 55 6.28 -5.47 -4.39
C HIS A 55 7.37 -6.36 -3.75
N ARG A 56 8.03 -7.19 -4.57
CA ARG A 56 9.18 -8.04 -4.19
C ARG A 56 10.39 -7.22 -3.72
N GLN A 57 10.44 -5.95 -4.10
CA GLN A 57 11.48 -5.05 -3.66
C GLN A 57 11.17 -4.60 -2.23
N ALA A 58 12.04 -4.97 -1.30
CA ALA A 58 11.94 -4.55 0.10
C ALA A 58 11.92 -3.01 0.17
N GLN A 59 10.74 -2.44 0.36
CA GLN A 59 10.59 -1.01 0.60
C GLN A 59 10.71 -0.82 2.11
N SER A 60 11.87 -0.34 2.56
CA SER A 60 12.25 -0.22 3.97
C SER A 60 11.35 0.68 4.83
N CYS A 61 10.36 1.35 4.22
CA CYS A 61 9.48 2.28 4.90
C CYS A 61 8.50 1.59 5.85
N VAL A 62 8.18 0.30 5.64
CA VAL A 62 7.36 -0.50 6.56
C VAL A 62 8.26 -1.46 7.32
N ARG A 63 8.42 -1.25 8.63
CA ARG A 63 9.33 -2.04 9.47
C ARG A 63 8.63 -3.22 10.14
N ILE A 64 7.37 -3.01 10.52
CA ILE A 64 6.48 -4.03 11.08
C ILE A 64 5.26 -4.07 10.17
N VAL A 65 5.01 -5.22 9.54
CA VAL A 65 3.88 -5.39 8.61
C VAL A 65 2.65 -5.83 9.39
N ASP A 66 1.60 -5.00 9.33
CA ASP A 66 0.30 -5.33 9.91
C ASP A 66 -0.56 -6.11 8.93
N TYR A 67 -0.70 -5.60 7.71
CA TYR A 67 -1.48 -6.21 6.63
C TYR A 67 -0.71 -6.15 5.32
N ASP A 68 -0.82 -7.22 4.54
CA ASP A 68 -0.36 -7.26 3.16
C ASP A 68 -1.48 -7.85 2.28
N ALA A 69 -1.84 -7.10 1.25
CA ALA A 69 -2.84 -7.46 0.26
C ALA A 69 -2.33 -8.49 -0.76
N ASN A 70 -1.02 -8.75 -0.83
CA ASN A 70 -0.49 -9.83 -1.64
C ASN A 70 -0.83 -11.20 -1.04
N GLU A 71 -1.39 -12.10 -1.83
CA GLU A 71 -1.73 -13.47 -1.45
C GLU A 71 -0.48 -14.25 -0.99
N ALA A 72 0.61 -14.13 -1.75
CA ALA A 72 1.90 -14.72 -1.44
C ALA A 72 2.82 -13.69 -0.75
N SER A 73 2.30 -13.02 0.29
CA SER A 73 3.09 -12.07 1.07
C SER A 73 4.35 -12.76 1.63
N PRO A 74 5.56 -12.23 1.36
CA PRO A 74 6.78 -12.75 1.95
C PRO A 74 7.03 -12.21 3.37
N TYR A 75 6.17 -11.31 3.86
CA TYR A 75 6.31 -10.64 5.14
C TYR A 75 5.26 -11.22 6.09
N SER A 76 5.67 -12.02 7.09
CA SER A 76 4.78 -12.62 8.10
C SER A 76 3.95 -11.53 8.79
N PRO A 77 2.71 -11.24 8.33
CA PRO A 77 2.01 -10.04 8.73
C PRO A 77 1.35 -10.29 10.09
N LEU A 78 1.32 -9.28 10.96
CA LEU A 78 0.72 -9.41 12.29
C LEU A 78 -0.77 -9.76 12.23
N ARG A 79 -1.45 -9.35 11.16
CA ARG A 79 -2.87 -9.62 10.94
C ARG A 79 -3.09 -10.21 9.56
N SER A 80 -3.92 -11.25 9.51
CA SER A 80 -4.32 -11.88 8.25
C SER A 80 -5.52 -11.14 7.66
N LEU A 81 -5.48 -10.88 6.36
CA LEU A 81 -6.66 -10.46 5.61
C LEU A 81 -7.60 -11.65 5.30
N GLY A 82 -7.16 -12.88 5.52
CA GLY A 82 -7.97 -14.08 5.36
C GLY A 82 -8.66 -14.14 3.98
N PRO A 83 -9.98 -14.43 3.92
CA PRO A 83 -10.74 -14.49 2.68
C PRO A 83 -10.74 -13.19 1.86
N LEU A 84 -10.46 -12.03 2.47
CA LEU A 84 -10.45 -10.74 1.78
C LEU A 84 -9.27 -10.56 0.81
N ARG A 85 -8.27 -11.47 0.83
CA ARG A 85 -7.10 -11.39 -0.07
C ARG A 85 -7.42 -11.66 -1.54
N GLY A 86 -8.49 -12.39 -1.83
CA GLY A 86 -8.87 -12.80 -3.20
C GLY A 86 -9.95 -11.97 -3.87
N GLY A 87 -10.46 -10.92 -3.21
CA GLY A 87 -11.44 -10.02 -3.81
C GLY A 87 -12.70 -10.72 -4.34
N SER A 88 -13.42 -11.43 -3.48
CA SER A 88 -14.84 -11.68 -3.74
C SER A 88 -15.60 -11.43 -2.45
N LEU A 89 -16.21 -10.26 -2.37
CA LEU A 89 -17.39 -10.04 -1.55
C LEU A 89 -18.54 -10.49 -2.45
N GLU A 90 -19.06 -11.70 -2.23
CA GLU A 90 -20.40 -12.02 -2.73
C GLU A 90 -21.45 -11.19 -1.97
#